data_AF-A0A958GPT4-F1
#
_entry.id   AF-A0A958GPT4-F1
#
_cell.length_a   1.000
_cell.length_b   1.000
_cell.length_c   1.000
_cell.angle_alpha   90.00
_cell.angle_beta   90.00
_cell.angle_gamma   90.00
#
_symmetry.space_group_name_H-M   'P 1'
#
loop_
_entity.id
_entity.type
_entity.pdbx_description
1 polymer ?
#
loop_
_entity_poly.entity_id
_entity_poly.type
_entity_poly.pdbx_seq_one_letter_code
_entity_poly.pdbx_strand_id
1 'polypeptide(L)'
;MASKNRNEDAANEDLSEQSLQRHTSAHTPSEAQATEDTELSTTDACLFRGSFQHALDDKGRVSIPALFRKALEEQGVSTLVLTNFITDGARCLDGFTLPAWRAFEAKLSARSRFDPQVRKLENFYLARAALCPLDGSGRVNIPPYLRAYAGMERDVVFTASLHGFRVWDKRVWELVFREAETALLEDPSLFTDVDV
;
A
#
# COMPACT_ATOMS: atom_id res chain seq x y z
N MET A 1 -32.91 -41.41 -60.62
CA MET A 1 -32.99 -42.69 -59.88
C MET A 1 -32.53 -42.43 -58.44
N ALA A 2 -33.19 -43.07 -57.47
CA ALA A 2 -33.07 -42.95 -55.99
C ALA A 2 -33.53 -41.57 -55.44
N SER A 3 -34.78 -41.33 -54.99
CA SER A 3 -35.75 -42.01 -54.08
C SER A 3 -35.41 -41.93 -52.59
N LYS A 4 -36.23 -41.13 -51.90
CA LYS A 4 -36.45 -40.97 -50.45
C LYS A 4 -37.02 -42.23 -49.79
N ASN A 5 -36.81 -42.35 -48.47
CA ASN A 5 -37.76 -42.73 -47.39
C ASN A 5 -36.94 -42.81 -46.08
N ARG A 6 -37.26 -42.22 -44.91
CA ARG A 6 -38.48 -41.86 -44.15
C ARG A 6 -39.15 -43.05 -43.41
N ASN A 7 -39.54 -42.75 -42.16
CA ASN A 7 -40.36 -43.44 -41.14
C ASN A 7 -39.59 -44.27 -40.09
N GLU A 8 -39.68 -44.00 -38.79
CA GLU A 8 -40.83 -43.98 -37.85
C GLU A 8 -41.44 -45.38 -37.63
N ASP A 9 -41.35 -45.95 -36.42
CA ASP A 9 -42.46 -45.99 -35.45
C ASP A 9 -42.30 -47.04 -34.31
N ALA A 10 -42.87 -46.67 -33.14
CA ALA A 10 -43.57 -47.46 -32.11
C ALA A 10 -42.81 -48.54 -31.28
N ALA A 11 -42.75 -48.39 -29.94
CA ALA A 11 -43.67 -48.94 -28.89
C ALA A 11 -43.29 -50.40 -28.50
N ASN A 12 -43.45 -50.97 -27.30
CA ASN A 12 -44.13 -50.66 -26.04
C ASN A 12 -43.61 -51.65 -24.95
N GLU A 13 -43.87 -51.36 -23.66
CA GLU A 13 -44.10 -52.30 -22.52
C GLU A 13 -43.17 -53.50 -22.21
N ASP A 14 -42.68 -53.63 -20.97
CA ASP A 14 -43.36 -54.38 -19.89
C ASP A 14 -42.44 -54.62 -18.66
N LEU A 15 -43.10 -54.71 -17.51
CA LEU A 15 -42.69 -54.75 -16.11
C LEU A 15 -41.95 -56.04 -15.71
N SER A 16 -41.07 -55.99 -14.68
CA SER A 16 -41.09 -56.95 -13.54
C SER A 16 -39.98 -56.69 -12.50
N GLU A 17 -40.43 -56.14 -11.36
CA GLU A 17 -40.18 -56.58 -9.98
C GLU A 17 -38.81 -57.13 -9.49
N GLN A 18 -38.37 -56.45 -8.42
CA GLN A 18 -37.83 -56.98 -7.15
C GLN A 18 -36.49 -57.73 -7.14
N SER A 19 -35.52 -57.17 -6.41
CA SER A 19 -34.75 -57.95 -5.41
C SER A 19 -34.00 -57.06 -4.43
N LEU A 20 -34.11 -57.47 -3.17
CA LEU A 20 -33.78 -56.78 -1.94
C LEU A 20 -32.29 -56.40 -1.79
N GLN A 21 -32.07 -55.21 -1.23
CA GLN A 21 -30.79 -54.77 -0.67
C GLN A 21 -30.43 -55.61 0.57
N ARG A 22 -29.20 -56.14 0.58
CA ARG A 22 -28.56 -56.72 1.76
C ARG A 22 -27.60 -55.69 2.38
N HIS A 23 -27.66 -55.64 3.72
CA HIS A 23 -26.79 -54.91 4.63
C HIS A 23 -25.29 -55.04 4.35
N THR A 24 -24.54 -53.96 4.55
CA THR A 24 -23.32 -53.94 5.41
C THR A 24 -22.97 -52.51 5.82
N SER A 25 -22.76 -52.31 7.13
CA SER A 25 -22.22 -51.09 7.72
C SER A 25 -20.73 -50.92 7.37
N ALA A 26 -20.32 -49.69 7.07
CA ALA A 26 -18.93 -49.25 7.20
C ALA A 26 -18.90 -47.83 7.76
N HIS A 27 -18.39 -47.73 8.98
CA HIS A 27 -18.10 -46.51 9.71
C HIS A 27 -16.81 -45.91 9.13
N THR A 28 -16.87 -44.68 8.62
CA THR A 28 -15.70 -43.87 8.26
C THR A 28 -15.94 -42.45 8.75
N PRO A 29 -15.16 -41.91 9.69
CA PRO A 29 -15.02 -40.47 9.84
C PRO A 29 -13.65 -40.08 9.29
N SER A 30 -13.63 -39.56 8.07
CA SER A 30 -12.46 -38.92 7.48
C SER A 30 -12.94 -37.82 6.55
N GLU A 31 -12.88 -36.58 7.01
CA GLU A 31 -12.04 -35.56 6.38
C GLU A 31 -12.08 -34.30 7.23
N ALA A 32 -10.88 -33.90 7.66
CA ALA A 32 -10.63 -32.67 8.36
C ALA A 32 -11.00 -31.49 7.46
N GLN A 33 -12.00 -30.72 7.87
CA GLN A 33 -12.15 -29.32 7.48
C GLN A 33 -11.78 -28.48 8.70
N ALA A 34 -10.48 -28.31 8.90
CA ALA A 34 -9.95 -27.21 9.68
C ALA A 34 -10.07 -25.97 8.81
N THR A 35 -11.21 -25.28 8.89
CA THR A 35 -11.30 -23.87 8.53
C THR A 35 -10.70 -23.08 9.69
N GLU A 36 -9.37 -23.05 9.75
CA GLU A 36 -8.67 -21.93 10.38
C GLU A 36 -8.83 -20.75 9.42
N ASP A 37 -9.99 -20.11 9.48
CA ASP A 37 -10.12 -18.74 8.99
C ASP A 37 -9.12 -17.92 9.79
N THR A 38 -8.02 -17.62 9.12
CA THR A 38 -6.94 -16.78 9.57
C THR A 38 -7.57 -15.49 10.08
N GLU A 39 -7.58 -15.32 11.40
CA GLU A 39 -7.77 -14.02 12.03
C GLU A 39 -6.85 -13.05 11.30
N LEU A 40 -7.44 -12.14 10.53
CA LEU A 40 -6.73 -11.02 9.93
C LEU A 40 -6.16 -10.25 11.13
N SER A 41 -4.88 -10.47 11.43
CA SER A 41 -4.22 -9.84 12.56
C SER A 41 -4.41 -8.33 12.43
N THR A 42 -5.15 -7.76 13.36
CA THR A 42 -5.44 -6.34 13.50
C THR A 42 -4.20 -5.57 13.96
N THR A 43 -3.09 -5.68 13.22
CA THR A 43 -1.83 -4.99 13.52
C THR A 43 -1.10 -4.53 12.26
N ASP A 44 -1.79 -3.87 11.34
CA ASP A 44 -1.12 -3.01 10.34
C ASP A 44 -1.53 -1.54 10.57
N ALA A 45 -1.50 -1.15 11.84
CA ALA A 45 -1.48 0.25 12.21
C ALA A 45 -0.24 0.87 11.58
N CYS A 46 -0.43 1.85 10.69
CA CYS A 46 0.63 2.58 9.99
C CYS A 46 1.84 2.86 10.93
N LEU A 47 3.08 2.63 10.48
CA LEU A 47 4.25 2.64 11.36
C LEU A 47 4.53 4.01 12.03
N PHE A 48 4.12 5.10 11.39
CA PHE A 48 4.43 6.47 11.81
C PHE A 48 3.17 7.23 12.23
N ARG A 49 3.26 8.12 13.24
CA ARG A 49 2.13 8.94 13.72
C ARG A 49 2.52 10.37 14.03
N GLY A 50 1.65 11.32 13.69
CA GLY A 50 1.78 12.73 14.05
C GLY A 50 2.62 13.58 13.09
N SER A 51 2.92 14.80 13.51
CA SER A 51 3.76 15.76 12.78
C SER A 51 4.81 16.40 13.70
N PHE A 52 6.02 16.64 13.17
CA PHE A 52 7.18 17.09 13.96
C PHE A 52 8.02 18.10 13.18
N GLN A 53 8.32 19.22 13.81
CA GLN A 53 9.20 20.24 13.25
C GLN A 53 10.66 19.95 13.58
N HIS A 54 11.52 20.05 12.58
CA HIS A 54 12.96 19.91 12.70
C HIS A 54 13.67 20.94 11.82
N ALA A 55 14.98 21.08 12.00
CA ALA A 55 15.81 21.92 11.15
C ALA A 55 16.85 21.08 10.42
N LEU A 56 17.06 21.41 9.15
CA LEU A 56 18.21 20.97 8.37
C LEU A 56 19.48 21.64 8.90
N ASP A 57 20.55 20.88 8.97
CA ASP A 57 21.89 21.45 9.13
C ASP A 57 22.47 21.90 7.78
N ASP A 58 23.60 22.60 7.83
CA ASP A 58 24.29 23.13 6.64
C ASP A 58 24.68 22.06 5.62
N LYS A 59 24.72 20.79 6.04
CA LYS A 59 25.07 19.63 5.19
C LYS A 59 23.82 18.95 4.62
N GLY A 60 22.62 19.42 4.94
CA GLY A 60 21.35 18.82 4.52
C GLY A 60 20.93 17.62 5.36
N ARG A 61 21.51 17.44 6.55
CA ARG A 61 21.08 16.40 7.49
C ARG A 61 19.97 16.92 8.39
N VAL A 62 19.06 16.03 8.75
CA VAL A 62 17.98 16.32 9.68
C VAL A 62 17.76 15.14 10.62
N SER A 63 17.46 15.44 11.89
CA SER A 63 17.10 14.43 12.87
C SER A 63 15.74 13.83 12.54
N ILE A 64 15.67 12.50 12.46
CA ILE A 64 14.38 11.81 12.42
C ILE A 64 13.65 12.04 13.75
N PRO A 65 12.34 12.33 13.75
CA PRO A 65 11.57 12.51 14.98
C PRO A 65 11.74 11.34 15.95
N ALA A 66 11.84 11.62 17.25
CA ALA A 66 12.12 10.58 18.24
C ALA A 66 11.12 9.42 18.20
N LEU A 67 9.83 9.72 17.98
CA LEU A 67 8.79 8.71 17.83
C LEU A 67 8.99 7.83 16.59
N PHE A 68 9.41 8.45 15.46
CA PHE A 68 9.70 7.72 14.23
C PHE A 68 10.95 6.87 14.38
N ARG A 69 12.00 7.38 15.05
CA ARG A 69 13.21 6.61 15.33
C ARG A 69 12.92 5.37 16.17
N LYS A 70 12.13 5.49 17.24
CA LYS A 70 11.74 4.35 18.07
C LYS A 70 11.06 3.27 17.24
N ALA A 71 10.12 3.65 16.39
CA ALA A 71 9.41 2.72 15.50
C ALA A 71 10.36 2.05 14.48
N LEU A 72 11.35 2.80 13.95
CA LEU A 72 12.36 2.25 13.05
C LEU A 72 13.30 1.28 13.75
N GLU A 73 13.74 1.60 14.97
CA GLU A 73 14.61 0.76 15.81
C GLU A 73 13.93 -0.57 16.17
N GLU A 74 12.65 -0.52 16.56
CA GLU A 74 11.83 -1.71 16.85
C GLU A 74 11.72 -2.65 15.64
N GLN A 75 11.74 -2.10 14.42
CA GLN A 75 11.69 -2.84 13.16
C GLN A 75 13.08 -3.17 12.59
N GLY A 76 14.16 -2.82 13.29
CA GLY A 76 15.54 -3.02 12.83
C GLY A 76 15.89 -2.25 11.54
N VAL A 77 15.18 -1.15 11.25
CA VAL A 77 15.36 -0.36 10.03
C VAL A 77 16.46 0.68 10.24
N SER A 78 17.56 0.54 9.50
CA SER A 78 18.69 1.47 9.53
C SER A 78 18.83 2.33 8.27
N THR A 79 18.02 2.06 7.24
CA THR A 79 18.05 2.78 5.97
C THR A 79 16.64 3.11 5.53
N LEU A 80 16.43 4.38 5.17
CA LEU A 80 15.19 4.89 4.63
C LEU A 80 15.31 5.06 3.12
N VAL A 81 14.17 5.13 2.44
CA VAL A 81 14.10 5.57 1.04
C VAL A 81 13.38 6.90 1.00
N LEU A 82 14.00 7.92 0.42
CA LEU A 82 13.38 9.23 0.19
C LEU A 82 13.18 9.44 -1.31
N THR A 83 12.03 9.95 -1.71
CA THR A 83 11.77 10.37 -3.09
C THR A 83 10.89 11.61 -3.13
N ASN A 84 10.82 12.29 -4.28
CA ASN A 84 9.90 13.41 -4.45
C ASN A 84 8.46 12.95 -4.55
N PHE A 85 7.55 13.80 -4.08
CA PHE A 85 6.12 13.57 -4.19
C PHE A 85 5.36 14.88 -4.46
N ILE A 86 4.11 14.75 -4.91
CA ILE A 86 3.15 15.84 -5.06
C ILE A 86 1.84 15.37 -4.44
N THR A 87 1.29 16.18 -3.55
CA THR A 87 -0.05 15.99 -2.98
C THR A 87 -0.63 17.36 -2.72
N ASP A 88 -1.94 17.51 -2.92
CA ASP A 88 -2.66 18.76 -2.62
C ASP A 88 -2.05 19.98 -3.34
N GLY A 89 -1.60 19.78 -4.59
CA GLY A 89 -0.95 20.82 -5.39
C GLY A 89 0.45 21.23 -4.93
N ALA A 90 0.96 20.66 -3.84
CA ALA A 90 2.23 21.02 -3.22
C ALA A 90 3.31 19.94 -3.41
N ARG A 91 4.57 20.37 -3.45
CA ARG A 91 5.74 19.49 -3.55
C ARG A 91 6.27 19.15 -2.17
N CYS A 92 6.54 17.87 -1.94
CA CYS A 92 7.18 17.38 -0.72
C CYS A 92 8.08 16.18 -1.05
N LEU A 93 8.66 15.58 -0.02
CA LEU A 93 9.29 14.27 -0.12
C LEU A 93 8.40 13.22 0.51
N ASP A 94 8.36 12.03 -0.07
CA ASP A 94 7.87 10.82 0.59
C ASP A 94 9.06 10.05 1.15
N GLY A 95 8.84 9.43 2.31
CA GLY A 95 9.81 8.63 3.02
C GLY A 95 9.24 7.27 3.40
N PHE A 96 10.04 6.23 3.16
CA PHE A 96 9.67 4.84 3.38
C PHE A 96 10.73 4.10 4.18
N THR A 97 10.31 3.05 4.88
CA THR A 97 11.22 1.97 5.24
C THR A 97 11.59 1.20 3.96
N LEU A 98 12.76 0.58 3.93
CA LEU A 98 13.17 -0.23 2.78
C LEU A 98 12.17 -1.38 2.46
N PRO A 99 11.58 -2.10 3.45
CA PRO A 99 10.53 -3.07 3.18
C PRO A 99 9.29 -2.47 2.51
N ALA A 100 8.80 -1.32 3.00
CA ALA A 100 7.64 -0.66 2.41
C ALA A 100 7.91 -0.20 0.97
N TRP A 101 9.11 0.33 0.72
CA TRP A 101 9.55 0.71 -0.62
C TRP A 101 9.58 -0.49 -1.59
N ARG A 102 10.16 -1.61 -1.17
CA ARG A 102 10.21 -2.84 -1.98
C ARG A 102 8.80 -3.37 -2.30
N ALA A 103 7.87 -3.28 -1.36
CA ALA A 103 6.48 -3.64 -1.60
C ALA A 103 5.81 -2.73 -2.65
N PHE A 104 6.14 -1.43 -2.64
CA PHE A 104 5.71 -0.50 -3.68
C PHE A 104 6.32 -0.83 -5.05
N GLU A 105 7.63 -1.08 -5.12
CA GLU A 105 8.32 -1.48 -6.35
C GLU A 105 7.72 -2.77 -6.94
N ALA A 106 7.42 -3.76 -6.10
CA ALA A 106 6.81 -5.01 -6.52
C ALA A 106 5.43 -4.77 -7.18
N LYS A 107 4.58 -3.94 -6.56
CA LYS A 107 3.27 -3.57 -7.12
C LYS A 107 3.39 -2.86 -8.47
N LEU A 108 4.38 -2.00 -8.63
CA LEU A 108 4.61 -1.28 -9.87
C LEU A 108 5.16 -2.20 -10.96
N SER A 109 6.08 -3.11 -10.61
CA SER A 109 6.67 -4.09 -11.54
C SER A 109 5.67 -5.09 -12.11
N ALA A 110 4.54 -5.32 -11.41
CA ALA A 110 3.45 -6.17 -11.88
C ALA A 110 2.61 -5.52 -13.01
N ARG A 111 2.81 -4.22 -13.29
CA ARG A 111 2.14 -3.52 -14.39
C ARG A 111 2.91 -3.69 -15.71
N SER A 112 2.26 -3.37 -16.83
CA SER A 112 2.92 -3.41 -18.14
C SER A 112 3.99 -2.31 -18.25
N ARG A 113 5.22 -2.68 -18.63
CA ARG A 113 6.30 -1.72 -18.97
C ARG A 113 5.95 -0.75 -20.11
N PHE A 114 4.96 -1.09 -20.93
CA PHE A 114 4.51 -0.26 -22.04
C PHE A 114 3.37 0.69 -21.66
N ASP A 115 2.87 0.61 -20.43
CA ASP A 115 1.90 1.57 -19.90
C ASP A 115 2.55 2.97 -19.78
N PRO A 116 2.02 4.00 -20.48
CA PRO A 116 2.54 5.36 -20.37
C PRO A 116 2.47 5.94 -18.95
N GLN A 117 1.51 5.54 -18.12
CA GLN A 117 1.38 6.02 -16.75
C GLN A 117 2.45 5.41 -15.84
N VAL A 118 2.76 4.12 -16.02
CA VAL A 118 3.88 3.46 -15.34
C VAL A 118 5.17 4.19 -15.66
N ARG A 119 5.47 4.48 -16.93
CA ARG A 119 6.70 5.21 -17.30
C ARG A 119 6.78 6.61 -16.70
N LYS A 120 5.65 7.33 -16.59
CA LYS A 120 5.61 8.63 -15.91
C LYS A 120 5.95 8.48 -14.44
N LEU A 121 5.38 7.49 -13.76
CA LEU A 121 5.65 7.22 -12.35
C LEU A 121 7.10 6.76 -12.12
N GLU A 122 7.66 5.93 -13.00
CA GLU A 122 9.07 5.55 -12.97
C GLU A 122 9.98 6.77 -13.10
N ASN A 123 9.76 7.60 -14.12
CA ASN A 123 10.59 8.79 -14.35
C ASN A 123 10.46 9.85 -13.25
N PHE A 124 9.26 10.02 -12.69
CA PHE A 124 9.00 11.03 -11.68
C PHE A 124 9.38 10.57 -10.29
N TYR A 125 8.97 9.37 -9.89
CA TYR A 125 8.98 8.89 -8.51
C TYR A 125 10.10 7.87 -8.25
N LEU A 126 10.29 6.87 -9.12
CA LEU A 126 11.36 5.89 -8.91
C LEU A 126 12.75 6.47 -9.22
N ALA A 127 12.90 7.17 -10.33
CA ALA A 127 14.20 7.67 -10.83
C ALA A 127 14.88 8.67 -9.89
N ARG A 128 14.13 9.19 -8.91
CA ARG A 128 14.59 10.17 -7.93
C ARG A 128 14.63 9.63 -6.51
N ALA A 129 14.28 8.37 -6.30
CA ALA A 129 14.40 7.70 -5.02
C ALA A 129 15.87 7.54 -4.62
N ALA A 130 16.17 7.79 -3.35
CA ALA A 130 17.50 7.63 -2.77
C ALA A 130 17.45 6.80 -1.49
N LEU A 131 18.37 5.85 -1.39
CA LEU A 131 18.70 5.20 -0.13
C LEU A 131 19.40 6.19 0.78
N CYS A 132 18.83 6.39 1.96
CA CYS A 132 19.31 7.35 2.94
C CYS A 132 19.53 6.62 4.27
N PRO A 133 20.76 6.13 4.53
CA PRO A 133 21.11 5.50 5.80
C PRO A 133 20.97 6.48 6.96
N LEU A 134 20.57 5.96 8.12
CA LEU A 134 20.59 6.70 9.38
C LEU A 134 22.01 6.71 9.94
N ASP A 135 22.45 7.88 10.40
CA ASP A 135 23.70 7.98 11.17
C ASP A 135 23.50 7.50 12.62
N GLY A 136 24.59 7.34 13.37
CA GLY A 136 24.53 6.90 14.77
C GLY A 136 23.80 7.85 15.73
N SER A 137 23.44 9.06 15.28
CA SER A 137 22.61 10.01 16.01
C SER A 137 21.15 10.03 15.54
N GLY A 138 20.77 9.11 14.64
CA GLY A 138 19.42 9.02 14.10
C GLY A 138 19.07 10.15 13.13
N ARG A 139 20.07 10.76 12.48
CA ARG A 139 19.85 11.74 11.41
C ARG A 139 19.90 11.06 10.04
N VAL A 140 19.17 11.64 9.10
CA VAL A 140 19.21 11.28 7.69
C VAL A 140 19.79 12.45 6.89
N ASN A 141 20.60 12.15 5.87
CA ASN A 141 21.04 13.15 4.90
C ASN A 141 20.04 13.24 3.74
N ILE A 142 19.39 14.38 3.55
CA ILE A 142 18.48 14.58 2.42
C ILE A 142 19.30 15.02 1.20
N PRO A 143 19.29 14.25 0.09
CA PRO A 143 20.01 14.59 -1.12
C PRO A 143 19.69 16.01 -1.61
N PRO A 144 20.70 16.79 -2.08
CA PRO A 144 20.50 18.17 -2.51
C PRO A 144 19.39 18.33 -3.56
N TYR A 145 19.26 17.38 -4.49
CA TYR A 145 18.26 17.43 -5.55
C TYR A 145 16.83 17.21 -5.04
N LEU A 146 16.64 16.49 -3.92
CA LEU A 146 15.35 16.34 -3.25
C LEU A 146 15.01 17.59 -2.43
N ARG A 147 15.98 18.16 -1.73
CA ARG A 147 15.81 19.45 -1.01
C ARG A 147 15.38 20.56 -1.97
N ALA A 148 16.10 20.70 -3.09
CA ALA A 148 15.79 21.69 -4.12
C ALA A 148 14.39 21.47 -4.73
N TYR A 149 14.00 20.21 -4.95
CA TYR A 149 12.68 19.87 -5.47
C TYR A 149 11.54 20.30 -4.53
N ALA A 150 11.68 19.98 -3.24
CA ALA A 150 10.68 20.27 -2.22
C ALA A 150 10.74 21.72 -1.70
N GLY A 151 11.67 22.54 -2.20
CA GLY A 151 11.85 23.93 -1.77
C GLY A 151 12.31 24.05 -0.31
N MET A 152 13.01 23.04 0.21
CA MET A 152 13.45 23.02 1.61
C MET A 152 14.63 23.96 1.82
N GLU A 153 14.48 24.90 2.75
CA GLU A 153 15.56 25.79 3.16
C GLU A 153 16.20 25.33 4.47
N ARG A 154 15.53 25.58 5.59
CA ARG A 154 16.04 25.27 6.94
C ARG A 154 15.04 24.47 7.75
N ASP A 155 13.85 25.02 7.97
CA ASP A 155 12.85 24.41 8.83
C ASP A 155 11.99 23.44 8.02
N VAL A 156 11.90 22.21 8.47
CA VAL A 156 11.15 21.13 7.82
C VAL A 156 10.13 20.52 8.76
N VAL A 157 9.09 19.92 8.19
CA VAL A 157 8.07 19.21 8.94
C VAL A 157 8.05 17.76 8.46
N PHE A 158 8.15 16.83 9.41
CA PHE A 158 7.83 15.43 9.19
C PHE A 158 6.35 15.22 9.47
N THR A 159 5.63 14.53 8.59
CA THR A 159 4.24 14.13 8.83
C THR A 159 4.08 12.65 8.55
N ALA A 160 3.29 11.94 9.35
CA ALA A 160 2.90 10.57 9.00
C ALA A 160 2.07 10.54 7.70
N SER A 161 2.16 9.44 6.97
CA SER A 161 1.28 9.11 5.84
C SER A 161 0.94 7.63 5.90
N LEU A 162 -0.16 7.21 5.28
CA LEU A 162 -0.59 5.79 5.35
C LEU A 162 0.47 4.80 4.87
N HIS A 163 1.38 5.23 4.00
CA HIS A 163 2.42 4.38 3.42
C HIS A 163 3.82 4.59 4.04
N GLY A 164 3.97 5.57 4.93
CA GLY A 164 5.26 5.96 5.47
C GLY A 164 5.20 7.32 6.17
N PHE A 165 6.05 8.24 5.74
CA PHE A 165 6.03 9.62 6.20
C PHE A 165 6.32 10.57 5.03
N ARG A 166 6.07 11.86 5.24
CA ARG A 166 6.45 12.93 4.33
C ARG A 166 7.38 13.90 5.01
N VAL A 167 8.21 14.56 4.22
CA VAL A 167 9.06 15.67 4.66
C VAL A 167 8.77 16.88 3.80
N TRP A 168 8.50 18.00 4.45
CA TRP A 168 8.05 19.23 3.84
C TRP A 168 8.99 20.38 4.19
N ASP A 169 9.10 21.38 3.32
CA ASP A 169 9.41 22.73 3.81
C ASP A 169 8.28 23.18 4.75
N LYS A 170 8.63 23.80 5.87
CA LYS A 170 7.64 24.18 6.89
C LYS A 170 6.53 25.09 6.36
N ARG A 171 6.87 26.07 5.53
CA ARG A 171 5.88 27.03 5.00
C ARG A 171 4.90 26.35 4.05
N VAL A 172 5.41 25.42 3.24
CA VAL A 172 4.59 24.63 2.32
C VAL A 172 3.61 23.76 3.09
N TRP A 173 4.07 23.07 4.14
CA TRP A 173 3.17 22.27 4.98
C TRP A 173 2.09 23.12 5.67
N GLU A 174 2.45 24.28 6.21
CA GLU A 174 1.49 25.18 6.87
C GLU A 174 0.38 25.64 5.92
N LEU A 175 0.70 25.87 4.64
CA LEU A 175 -0.30 26.18 3.61
C LEU A 175 -1.22 24.98 3.35
N VAL A 176 -0.65 23.81 3.07
CA VAL A 176 -1.40 22.58 2.80
C VAL A 176 -2.32 22.21 3.98
N PHE A 177 -1.79 22.32 5.20
CA PHE A 177 -2.57 22.06 6.41
C PHE A 177 -3.75 23.03 6.53
N ARG A 178 -3.53 24.33 6.32
CA ARG A 178 -4.58 25.34 6.42
C ARG A 178 -5.65 25.16 5.35
N GLU A 179 -5.26 24.80 4.13
CA GLU A 179 -6.20 24.50 3.05
C GLU A 179 -7.07 23.29 3.40
N ALA A 180 -6.46 22.21 3.89
CA ALA A 180 -7.19 21.02 4.36
C ALA A 180 -8.12 21.34 5.54
N GLU A 181 -7.64 22.10 6.54
CA GLU A 181 -8.44 22.55 7.68
C GLU A 181 -9.64 23.39 7.22
N THR A 182 -9.44 24.32 6.29
CA THR A 182 -10.51 25.18 5.74
C THR A 182 -11.55 24.34 5.00
N ALA A 183 -11.12 23.44 4.11
CA ALA A 183 -12.03 22.56 3.38
C ALA A 183 -12.89 21.71 4.32
N LEU A 184 -12.30 21.19 5.41
CA LEU A 184 -13.01 20.40 6.41
C LEU A 184 -13.99 21.22 7.28
N LEU A 185 -13.65 22.48 7.56
CA LEU A 185 -14.56 23.39 8.26
C LEU A 185 -15.75 23.80 7.37
N GLU A 186 -15.53 23.96 6.07
CA GLU A 186 -16.57 24.32 5.08
C GLU A 186 -17.47 23.14 4.72
N ASP A 187 -16.90 21.94 4.59
CA ASP A 187 -17.63 20.71 4.29
C ASP A 187 -17.22 19.55 5.21
N PRO A 188 -17.86 19.42 6.39
CA PRO A 188 -17.61 18.32 7.30
C PRO A 188 -17.96 16.93 6.74
N SER A 189 -18.73 16.85 5.63
CA SER A 189 -19.09 15.58 4.99
C SER A 189 -17.91 14.91 4.27
N LEU A 190 -16.79 15.62 4.10
CA LEU A 190 -15.54 15.03 3.61
C LEU A 190 -15.05 13.83 4.46
N PHE A 191 -15.53 13.67 5.70
CA PHE A 191 -15.27 12.47 6.52
C PHE A 191 -16.40 11.45 6.53
N THR A 192 -17.61 11.77 6.04
CA THR A 192 -18.77 10.87 6.18
C THR A 192 -18.70 9.64 5.27
N ASP A 193 -17.88 9.69 4.22
CA ASP A 193 -17.63 8.56 3.31
C ASP A 193 -16.35 7.78 3.66
N VAL A 194 -15.71 8.09 4.79
CA VAL A 194 -14.62 7.28 5.30
C VAL A 194 -15.23 6.21 6.20
N ASP A 195 -15.53 5.04 5.62
CA ASP A 195 -15.85 3.83 6.38
C ASP A 195 -14.61 3.44 7.21
N VAL A 196 -14.49 3.97 8.43
CA VAL A 196 -13.49 3.57 9.44
C VAL A 196 -14.08 2.53 10.39
#